data_AF-A0A317AID4-F1
#
_entry.id   AF-A0A317AID4-F1
#
_cell.length_a   1.000
_cell.length_b   1.000
_cell.length_c   1.000
_cell.angle_alpha   90.00
_cell.angle_beta   90.00
_cell.angle_gamma   90.00
#
_symmetry.space_group_name_H-M   'P 1'
#
loop_
_entity.id
_entity.type
_entity.pdbx_description
1 polymer ?
#
loop_
_entity_poly.entity_id
_entity_poly.type
_entity_poly.pdbx_seq_one_letter_code
_entity_poly.pdbx_strand_id
1 'polypeptide(L)'
;MSEVPKLSISNIWDGATNNIAQTISSLLTNAAYACGGTVKPSLPAAPVTIRWDAPHSIEKLTFPSPSDDPVVQKLVETTQPAGFGFQGKDIMDETYRKASKLDTSEFSINFCPYEVGIIDVIGQALLPRLPNSSQGILAKLYKLNVYQAPSGLFKPHIDTPRSGLQFGSLVVCLPCPHEGGQLVVRHQGQVTVFDWSGPARDVQWAAFYSDCEHEVLEVTSGYRITLTYNLYARCGLGEIAGHADALDVQQLPLYKEVKDALAQPEFMSEGESHLSGYLGKYCSHAYAHATTEGASALPAVLKGSDMIAFEVFRSLGVEVLVRPVLEHISNIDYGNPLDEILRTHHHVGKELGKPLKTEAVWGYGNNLLRQVYAEYPNTLIKVKWVNEPMNAIKSVQFGFALYGNEPSTEFVYSFCALLFKIMPYSERVELAMTKEGREAERKSIDAGQIQPD
;
A
#
# COMPACT_ATOMS: atom_id res chain seq x y z
N MET A 1 -27.85 -35.82 -27.79
CA MET A 1 -26.83 -36.52 -26.98
C MET A 1 -25.47 -36.28 -27.62
N SER A 2 -24.66 -35.43 -26.99
CA SER A 2 -23.21 -35.40 -27.20
C SER A 2 -22.62 -34.69 -25.99
N GLU A 3 -22.32 -35.48 -24.96
CA GLU A 3 -21.54 -35.01 -23.80
C GLU A 3 -20.12 -34.69 -24.26
N VAL A 4 -19.65 -33.50 -23.89
CA VAL A 4 -18.26 -33.07 -24.06
C VAL A 4 -17.41 -33.86 -23.05
N PRO A 5 -16.32 -34.53 -23.45
CA PRO A 5 -15.53 -35.32 -22.51
C PRO A 5 -14.77 -34.39 -21.55
N LYS A 6 -14.92 -34.64 -20.24
CA LYS A 6 -13.99 -34.14 -19.22
C LYS A 6 -12.62 -34.78 -19.48
N LEU A 7 -11.64 -33.96 -19.89
CA LEU A 7 -10.24 -34.35 -19.96
C LEU A 7 -9.74 -34.73 -18.55
N SER A 8 -9.57 -36.02 -18.27
CA SER A 8 -8.84 -36.47 -17.08
C SER A 8 -7.34 -36.38 -17.35
N ILE A 9 -6.62 -35.63 -16.52
CA ILE A 9 -5.16 -35.43 -16.62
C ILE A 9 -4.42 -36.67 -16.06
N SER A 10 -5.04 -37.85 -16.05
CA SER A 10 -4.53 -39.00 -15.28
C SER A 10 -3.46 -39.83 -16.01
N ASN A 11 -3.21 -39.63 -17.30
CA ASN A 11 -2.54 -40.66 -18.13
C ASN A 11 -1.24 -40.24 -18.83
N ILE A 12 -0.46 -39.29 -18.31
CA ILE A 12 0.79 -38.84 -18.99
C ILE A 12 2.07 -39.08 -18.16
N TRP A 13 1.97 -39.51 -16.90
CA TRP A 13 3.14 -39.65 -16.01
C TRP A 13 3.14 -41.01 -15.30
N ASP A 14 4.33 -41.53 -14.95
CA ASP A 14 4.45 -42.77 -14.17
C ASP A 14 3.81 -42.63 -12.78
N GLY A 15 3.49 -43.77 -12.13
CA GLY A 15 2.78 -43.77 -10.84
C GLY A 15 3.53 -43.04 -9.71
N ALA A 16 4.86 -42.94 -9.81
CA ALA A 16 5.68 -42.20 -8.84
C ALA A 16 5.52 -40.69 -9.03
N THR A 17 5.55 -40.21 -10.27
CA THR A 17 5.41 -38.80 -10.61
C THR A 17 3.99 -38.30 -10.35
N ASN A 18 2.96 -39.11 -10.59
CA ASN A 18 1.59 -38.78 -10.19
C ASN A 18 1.44 -38.69 -8.66
N ASN A 19 2.06 -39.60 -7.89
CA ASN A 19 2.06 -39.49 -6.42
C ASN A 19 2.82 -38.26 -5.93
N ILE A 20 3.97 -37.95 -6.54
CA ILE A 20 4.74 -36.74 -6.22
C ILE A 20 3.95 -35.49 -6.63
N ALA A 21 3.31 -35.47 -7.78
CA ALA A 21 2.48 -34.36 -8.25
C ALA A 21 1.22 -34.17 -7.39
N GLN A 22 0.59 -35.24 -6.91
CA GLN A 22 -0.52 -35.18 -5.95
C GLN A 22 -0.05 -34.70 -4.58
N THR A 23 1.13 -35.15 -4.14
CA THR A 23 1.75 -34.68 -2.89
C THR A 23 2.09 -33.20 -2.98
N ILE A 24 2.77 -32.77 -4.05
CA ILE A 24 3.08 -31.37 -4.35
C ILE A 24 1.80 -30.57 -4.51
N SER A 25 0.79 -31.05 -5.24
CA SER A 25 -0.49 -30.36 -5.40
C SER A 25 -1.19 -30.19 -4.06
N SER A 26 -1.19 -31.23 -3.20
CA SER A 26 -1.76 -31.14 -1.85
C SER A 26 -0.99 -30.17 -0.96
N LEU A 27 0.32 -30.03 -1.16
CA LEU A 27 1.17 -29.05 -0.47
C LEU A 27 1.04 -27.63 -1.04
N LEU A 28 0.73 -27.48 -2.34
CA LEU A 28 0.58 -26.19 -3.04
C LEU A 28 -0.83 -25.61 -2.93
N THR A 29 -1.88 -26.42 -2.75
CA THR A 29 -3.20 -25.93 -2.32
C THR A 29 -3.18 -25.34 -0.90
N ASN A 30 -2.09 -25.56 -0.16
CA ASN A 30 -1.86 -25.01 1.17
C ASN A 30 -1.09 -23.70 1.04
N ALA A 31 -1.76 -22.62 0.62
CA ALA A 31 -1.25 -21.29 0.93
C ALA A 31 -1.00 -21.25 2.44
N ALA A 32 0.19 -20.84 2.87
CA ALA A 32 0.53 -20.76 4.28
C ALA A 32 -0.49 -19.84 4.97
N TYR A 33 -1.37 -20.40 5.79
CA TYR A 33 -2.34 -19.65 6.59
C TYR A 33 -1.75 -19.19 7.93
N ALA A 34 -0.60 -19.77 8.28
CA ALA A 34 0.19 -19.42 9.43
C ALA A 34 1.69 -19.62 9.13
N CYS A 35 2.53 -18.81 9.75
CA CYS A 35 3.98 -18.97 9.75
C CYS A 35 4.53 -18.62 11.14
N GLY A 36 5.76 -19.02 11.46
CA GLY A 36 6.37 -18.70 12.74
C GLY A 36 7.86 -19.04 12.75
N GLY A 37 8.52 -18.67 13.84
CA GLY A 37 9.95 -18.90 13.99
C GLY A 37 10.51 -18.39 15.31
N THR A 38 11.84 -18.36 15.37
CA THR A 38 12.60 -17.92 16.54
C THR A 38 13.57 -16.84 16.11
N VAL A 39 13.63 -15.75 16.89
CA VAL A 39 14.59 -14.66 16.69
C VAL A 39 15.44 -14.48 17.93
N LYS A 40 16.74 -14.29 17.71
CA LYS A 40 17.67 -13.88 18.76
C LYS A 40 17.59 -12.36 18.88
N PRO A 41 17.30 -11.78 20.05
CA PRO A 41 17.39 -10.34 20.21
C PRO A 41 18.84 -9.90 19.94
N SER A 42 19.09 -9.25 18.81
CA SER A 42 20.34 -8.51 18.55
C SER A 42 20.18 -7.05 18.98
N LEU A 43 21.29 -6.35 19.21
CA LEU A 43 21.28 -4.90 19.45
C LEU A 43 20.55 -4.19 18.30
N PRO A 44 19.69 -3.19 18.59
CA PRO A 44 19.60 -2.41 19.83
C PRO A 44 18.62 -2.93 20.91
N ALA A 45 17.81 -3.95 20.63
CA ALA A 45 16.71 -4.39 21.50
C ALA A 45 17.11 -5.37 22.62
N ALA A 46 18.39 -5.71 22.76
CA ALA A 46 18.88 -6.68 23.74
C ALA A 46 19.42 -5.98 25.02
N PRO A 47 19.02 -6.42 26.23
CA PRO A 47 17.99 -7.43 26.49
C PRO A 47 16.56 -6.87 26.32
N VAL A 48 15.62 -7.74 25.92
CA VAL A 48 14.21 -7.36 25.80
C VAL A 48 13.67 -7.02 27.18
N THR A 49 13.03 -5.86 27.32
CA THR A 49 12.63 -5.28 28.60
C THR A 49 11.21 -4.74 28.48
N ILE A 50 10.32 -5.19 29.37
CA ILE A 50 9.02 -4.57 29.60
C ILE A 50 9.11 -3.63 30.80
N ARG A 51 8.49 -2.46 30.70
CA ARG A 51 8.16 -1.60 31.83
C ARG A 51 6.66 -1.39 31.88
N TRP A 52 6.07 -1.44 33.07
CA TRP A 52 4.63 -1.23 33.24
C TRP A 52 4.34 -0.43 34.50
N ASP A 53 3.18 0.21 34.49
CA ASP A 53 2.69 0.99 35.61
C ASP A 53 2.02 0.04 36.61
N ALA A 54 2.63 -0.12 37.78
CA ALA A 54 2.01 -0.75 38.94
C ALA A 54 1.35 0.33 39.83
N PRO A 55 0.43 -0.03 40.74
CA PRO A 55 -0.35 0.96 41.49
C PRO A 55 0.45 2.04 42.22
N HIS A 56 1.69 1.74 42.63
CA HIS A 56 2.54 2.61 43.42
C HIS A 56 3.98 2.72 42.91
N SER A 57 4.29 2.15 41.74
CA SER A 57 5.65 2.09 41.21
C SER A 57 5.65 1.77 39.72
N ILE A 58 6.77 2.04 39.04
CA ILE A 58 7.01 1.54 37.69
C ILE A 58 7.91 0.32 37.83
N GLU A 59 7.43 -0.82 37.35
CA GLU A 59 8.16 -2.07 37.41
C GLU A 59 8.88 -2.35 36.09
N LYS A 60 9.88 -3.23 36.14
CA LYS A 60 10.71 -3.58 34.99
C LYS A 60 11.03 -5.07 35.00
N LEU A 61 10.69 -5.77 33.92
CA LEU A 61 11.03 -7.17 33.70
C LEU A 61 11.93 -7.28 32.47
N THR A 62 13.05 -8.00 32.60
CA THR A 62 14.04 -8.17 31.53
C THR A 62 14.13 -9.64 31.13
N PHE A 63 14.13 -9.93 29.83
CA PHE A 63 14.15 -11.29 29.29
C PHE A 63 15.54 -11.65 28.72
N PRO A 64 15.95 -12.93 28.77
CA PRO A 64 15.24 -14.06 29.39
C PRO A 64 15.12 -13.92 30.91
N SER A 65 13.94 -14.22 31.46
CA SER A 65 13.68 -14.20 32.92
C SER A 65 13.29 -15.59 33.38
N PRO A 66 13.85 -16.09 34.50
CA PRO A 66 13.48 -17.39 35.02
C PRO A 66 12.06 -17.37 35.60
N SER A 67 11.40 -18.52 35.66
CA SER A 67 10.00 -18.61 36.10
C SER A 67 9.78 -18.27 37.59
N ASP A 68 10.84 -18.34 38.41
CA ASP A 68 10.85 -18.00 39.84
C ASP A 68 11.26 -16.54 40.12
N ASP A 69 11.45 -15.73 39.07
CA ASP A 69 11.71 -14.29 39.23
C ASP A 69 10.50 -13.61 39.91
N PRO A 70 10.67 -13.00 41.10
CA PRO A 70 9.57 -12.36 41.83
C PRO A 70 8.91 -11.23 41.01
N VAL A 71 9.62 -10.66 40.04
CA VAL A 71 9.09 -9.62 39.16
C VAL A 71 8.05 -10.18 38.18
N VAL A 72 8.15 -11.46 37.78
CA VAL A 72 7.14 -12.12 36.94
C VAL A 72 5.84 -12.27 37.70
N GLN A 73 5.90 -12.65 38.99
CA GLN A 73 4.72 -12.72 39.83
C GLN A 73 4.07 -11.34 40.01
N LYS A 74 4.89 -10.30 40.21
CA LYS A 74 4.40 -8.92 40.32
C LYS A 74 3.73 -8.42 39.04
N LEU A 75 4.20 -8.85 37.87
CA LEU A 75 3.54 -8.59 36.59
C LEU A 75 2.13 -9.19 36.59
N VAL A 76 1.98 -10.46 36.98
CA VAL A 76 0.68 -11.13 37.07
C VAL A 76 -0.25 -10.42 38.05
N GLU A 77 0.24 -10.04 39.23
CA GLU A 77 -0.57 -9.34 40.26
C GLU A 77 -1.07 -7.96 39.80
N THR A 78 -0.37 -7.34 38.84
CA THR A 78 -0.72 -6.03 38.29
C THR A 78 -1.61 -6.13 37.05
N THR A 79 -1.61 -7.28 36.37
CA THR A 79 -2.45 -7.51 35.19
C THR A 79 -3.92 -7.66 35.56
N GLN A 80 -4.80 -7.29 34.62
CA GLN A 80 -6.24 -7.48 34.77
C GLN A 80 -6.70 -8.77 34.07
N PRO A 81 -7.74 -9.46 34.56
CA PRO A 81 -8.31 -10.62 33.87
C PRO A 81 -8.68 -10.30 32.42
N ALA A 82 -8.36 -11.21 31.50
CA ALA A 82 -8.61 -11.02 30.08
C ALA A 82 -9.93 -11.68 29.66
N GLY A 83 -10.92 -10.87 29.31
CA GLY A 83 -12.17 -11.34 28.70
C GLY A 83 -12.05 -11.72 27.23
N PHE A 84 -13.15 -12.15 26.62
CA PHE A 84 -13.27 -12.42 25.19
C PHE A 84 -14.56 -11.81 24.63
N GLY A 85 -14.55 -11.45 23.35
CA GLY A 85 -15.70 -10.89 22.68
C GLY A 85 -16.69 -11.97 22.25
N PHE A 86 -17.96 -11.81 22.60
CA PHE A 86 -19.06 -12.64 22.12
C PHE A 86 -20.27 -11.76 21.82
N GLN A 87 -20.75 -11.79 20.56
CA GLN A 87 -21.87 -10.96 20.10
C GLN A 87 -21.73 -9.46 20.42
N GLY A 88 -20.50 -8.92 20.30
CA GLY A 88 -20.20 -7.51 20.55
C GLY A 88 -20.12 -7.11 22.03
N LYS A 89 -20.13 -8.07 22.97
CA LYS A 89 -19.90 -7.83 24.40
C LYS A 89 -18.65 -8.55 24.88
N ASP A 90 -17.93 -7.95 25.81
CA ASP A 90 -16.83 -8.61 26.50
C ASP A 90 -17.39 -9.50 27.63
N ILE A 91 -17.10 -10.79 27.57
CA ILE A 91 -17.51 -11.81 28.54
C ILE A 91 -16.31 -12.27 29.36
N MET A 92 -16.53 -12.43 30.67
CA MET A 92 -15.60 -13.03 31.61
C MET A 92 -16.04 -14.45 31.93
N ASP A 93 -15.37 -15.45 31.37
CA ASP A 93 -15.57 -16.87 31.68
C ASP A 93 -14.20 -17.56 31.72
N GLU A 94 -13.72 -17.89 32.92
CA GLU A 94 -12.43 -18.54 33.13
C GLU A 94 -12.36 -19.96 32.56
N THR A 95 -13.51 -20.62 32.34
CA THR A 95 -13.53 -21.96 31.69
C THR A 95 -13.25 -21.86 30.20
N TYR A 96 -13.53 -20.70 29.61
CA TYR A 96 -13.29 -20.40 28.20
C TYR A 96 -11.96 -19.67 27.99
N ARG A 97 -11.63 -18.70 28.85
CA ARG A 97 -10.38 -17.95 28.80
C ARG A 97 -9.87 -17.68 30.21
N LYS A 98 -8.77 -18.35 30.57
CA LYS A 98 -8.05 -18.11 31.81
C LYS A 98 -6.70 -17.49 31.50
N ALA A 99 -6.71 -16.17 31.41
CA ALA A 99 -5.53 -15.37 31.12
C ALA A 99 -5.68 -13.99 31.76
N SER A 100 -4.58 -13.30 31.95
CA SER A 100 -4.57 -11.89 32.30
C SER A 100 -3.87 -11.06 31.21
N LYS A 101 -4.09 -9.75 31.21
CA LYS A 101 -3.57 -8.84 30.19
C LYS A 101 -3.13 -7.49 30.76
N LEU A 102 -2.30 -6.80 29.98
CA LEU A 102 -2.09 -5.35 30.07
C LEU A 102 -2.45 -4.72 28.72
N ASP A 103 -3.17 -3.61 28.75
CA ASP A 103 -3.47 -2.83 27.56
C ASP A 103 -2.26 -1.94 27.21
N THR A 104 -2.12 -1.53 25.94
CA THR A 104 -0.92 -0.80 25.47
C THR A 104 -0.65 0.54 26.15
N SER A 105 -1.62 1.09 26.89
CA SER A 105 -1.45 2.30 27.70
C SER A 105 -0.75 2.03 29.04
N GLU A 106 -0.69 0.77 29.48
CA GLU A 106 -0.21 0.37 30.82
C GLU A 106 1.22 -0.16 30.79
N PHE A 107 1.81 -0.34 29.60
CA PHE A 107 3.17 -0.86 29.46
C PHE A 107 3.89 -0.33 28.22
N SER A 108 5.22 -0.42 28.27
CA SER A 108 6.12 -0.18 27.16
C SER A 108 7.11 -1.34 27.03
N ILE A 109 7.60 -1.56 25.81
CA ILE A 109 8.58 -2.59 25.52
C ILE A 109 9.58 -2.09 24.48
N ASN A 110 10.85 -2.48 24.61
CA ASN A 110 11.91 -2.15 23.66
C ASN A 110 12.06 -3.19 22.52
N PHE A 111 11.06 -4.05 22.30
CA PHE A 111 11.06 -5.05 21.23
C PHE A 111 10.28 -4.53 20.01
N CYS A 112 10.94 -4.53 18.85
CA CYS A 112 10.35 -4.12 17.59
C CYS A 112 10.38 -5.30 16.59
N PRO A 113 9.24 -5.87 16.18
CA PRO A 113 9.22 -7.03 15.25
C PRO A 113 9.79 -6.67 13.85
N TYR A 114 9.84 -5.39 13.50
CA TYR A 114 10.46 -4.91 12.26
C TYR A 114 11.98 -5.05 12.29
N GLU A 115 12.63 -4.68 13.40
CA GLU A 115 14.09 -4.69 13.53
C GLU A 115 14.69 -6.10 13.49
N VAL A 116 13.91 -7.09 13.89
CA VAL A 116 14.30 -8.52 13.90
C VAL A 116 13.84 -9.28 12.65
N GLY A 117 13.29 -8.59 11.64
CA GLY A 117 12.89 -9.18 10.36
C GLY A 117 11.63 -10.05 10.39
N ILE A 118 10.87 -10.08 11.50
CA ILE A 118 9.64 -10.86 11.60
C ILE A 118 8.62 -10.40 10.55
N ILE A 119 8.47 -9.08 10.39
CA ILE A 119 7.50 -8.51 9.45
C ILE A 119 7.86 -8.83 7.98
N ASP A 120 9.15 -8.91 7.66
CA ASP A 120 9.61 -9.27 6.31
C ASP A 120 9.29 -10.72 5.96
N VAL A 121 9.42 -11.63 6.93
CA VAL A 121 9.04 -13.04 6.78
C VAL A 121 7.52 -13.17 6.62
N ILE A 122 6.74 -12.44 7.44
CA ILE A 122 5.28 -12.41 7.34
C ILE A 122 4.84 -11.91 5.96
N GLY A 123 5.45 -10.82 5.47
CA GLY A 123 5.14 -10.29 4.15
C GLY A 123 5.39 -11.29 3.03
N GLN A 124 6.44 -12.09 3.12
CA GLN A 124 6.74 -13.12 2.12
C GLN A 124 5.82 -14.34 2.23
N ALA A 125 5.45 -14.74 3.45
CA ALA A 125 4.71 -15.97 3.70
C ALA A 125 3.18 -15.80 3.61
N LEU A 126 2.65 -14.68 4.13
CA LEU A 126 1.21 -14.43 4.31
C LEU A 126 0.66 -13.30 3.43
N LEU A 127 1.51 -12.52 2.76
CA LEU A 127 1.08 -11.51 1.78
C LEU A 127 1.93 -11.59 0.51
N PRO A 128 1.92 -12.72 -0.20
CA PRO A 128 2.72 -12.87 -1.41
C PRO A 128 2.37 -11.77 -2.41
N ARG A 129 3.38 -10.97 -2.78
CA ARG A 129 3.22 -9.76 -3.59
C ARG A 129 2.50 -10.09 -4.89
N LEU A 130 1.40 -9.37 -5.16
CA LEU A 130 0.86 -9.34 -6.52
C LEU A 130 1.84 -8.59 -7.43
N PRO A 131 1.97 -8.98 -8.71
CA PRO A 131 2.77 -8.23 -9.67
C PRO A 131 2.34 -6.75 -9.66
N ASN A 132 3.30 -5.85 -9.53
CA ASN A 132 3.10 -4.39 -9.53
C ASN A 132 2.42 -3.78 -8.28
N SER A 133 2.22 -4.52 -7.19
CA SER A 133 1.79 -3.93 -5.91
C SER A 133 2.95 -3.83 -4.92
N SER A 134 3.18 -2.65 -4.37
CA SER A 134 4.03 -2.47 -3.19
C SER A 134 3.10 -2.43 -1.99
N GLN A 135 2.83 -3.58 -1.35
CA GLN A 135 2.09 -3.60 -0.09
C GLN A 135 3.06 -3.67 1.09
N GLY A 136 2.93 -2.72 2.01
CA GLY A 136 3.58 -2.75 3.31
C GLY A 136 2.73 -3.45 4.36
N ILE A 137 3.34 -3.80 5.48
CA ILE A 137 2.62 -4.33 6.65
C ILE A 137 2.77 -3.36 7.81
N LEU A 138 1.64 -2.99 8.41
CA LEU A 138 1.61 -2.33 9.70
C LEU A 138 1.26 -3.34 10.80
N ALA A 139 2.21 -3.61 11.69
CA ALA A 139 2.04 -4.41 12.89
C ALA A 139 1.80 -3.47 14.07
N LYS A 140 0.56 -3.40 14.54
CA LYS A 140 0.17 -2.55 15.67
C LYS A 140 0.10 -3.39 16.94
N LEU A 141 0.94 -3.08 17.93
CA LEU A 141 0.86 -3.71 19.24
C LEU A 141 -0.54 -3.51 19.82
N TYR A 142 -1.14 -4.57 20.33
CA TYR A 142 -2.51 -4.58 20.82
C TYR A 142 -2.60 -4.86 22.32
N LYS A 143 -1.91 -5.88 22.82
CA LYS A 143 -1.92 -6.23 24.25
C LYS A 143 -0.76 -7.14 24.60
N LEU A 144 -0.45 -7.16 25.89
CA LEU A 144 0.34 -8.21 26.53
C LEU A 144 -0.62 -9.20 27.18
N ASN A 145 -0.40 -10.51 27.01
CA ASN A 145 -1.15 -11.55 27.71
C ASN A 145 -0.22 -12.43 28.54
N VAL A 146 -0.67 -12.80 29.74
CA VAL A 146 -0.01 -13.78 30.60
C VAL A 146 -0.95 -14.97 30.80
N TYR A 147 -0.44 -16.16 30.51
CA TYR A 147 -1.08 -17.43 30.83
C TYR A 147 -0.24 -18.11 31.90
N GLN A 148 -0.83 -18.33 33.07
CA GLN A 148 -0.12 -18.87 34.22
C GLN A 148 -0.54 -20.30 34.55
N ALA A 149 0.41 -21.10 35.01
CA ALA A 149 0.13 -22.39 35.59
C ALA A 149 -0.79 -22.28 36.82
N PRO A 150 -1.55 -23.34 37.15
CA PRO A 150 -1.60 -24.63 36.47
C PRO A 150 -2.68 -24.75 35.39
N SER A 151 -3.38 -23.66 35.03
CA SER A 151 -4.63 -23.75 34.25
C SER A 151 -4.86 -22.64 33.22
N GLY A 152 -3.84 -21.83 32.93
CA GLY A 152 -3.97 -20.73 31.97
C GLY A 152 -4.23 -21.27 30.56
N LEU A 153 -5.31 -20.81 29.92
CA LEU A 153 -5.75 -21.30 28.59
C LEU A 153 -6.60 -20.28 27.85
N PHE A 154 -6.82 -20.52 26.56
CA PHE A 154 -7.86 -19.83 25.78
C PHE A 154 -8.43 -20.80 24.77
N LYS A 155 -9.72 -21.14 24.90
CA LYS A 155 -10.46 -22.05 24.01
C LYS A 155 -10.50 -21.58 22.55
N PRO A 156 -10.87 -22.47 21.62
CA PRO A 156 -10.95 -22.14 20.20
C PRO A 156 -11.85 -20.95 19.91
N HIS A 157 -11.31 -19.98 19.18
CA HIS A 157 -11.99 -18.76 18.77
C HIS A 157 -11.41 -18.21 17.46
N ILE A 158 -12.14 -17.30 16.83
CA ILE A 158 -11.70 -16.50 15.69
C ILE A 158 -11.66 -15.05 16.15
N ASP A 159 -10.58 -14.34 15.83
CA ASP A 159 -10.48 -12.92 16.16
C ASP A 159 -11.49 -12.12 15.33
N THR A 160 -12.23 -11.21 15.97
CA THR A 160 -13.09 -10.28 15.24
C THR A 160 -12.22 -9.24 14.54
N PRO A 161 -12.27 -9.10 13.20
CA PRO A 161 -11.51 -8.08 12.49
C PRO A 161 -11.91 -6.68 12.97
N ARG A 162 -10.93 -5.82 13.23
CA ARG A 162 -11.17 -4.44 13.69
C ARG A 162 -11.20 -3.41 12.56
N SER A 163 -10.83 -3.82 11.35
CA SER A 163 -10.77 -2.99 10.14
C SER A 163 -10.78 -3.90 8.92
N GLY A 164 -11.32 -3.41 7.79
CA GLY A 164 -11.21 -4.11 6.50
C GLY A 164 -9.77 -4.27 5.99
N LEU A 165 -8.80 -3.54 6.56
CA LEU A 165 -7.38 -3.68 6.24
C LEU A 165 -6.65 -4.68 7.13
N GLN A 166 -7.27 -5.16 8.22
CA GLN A 166 -6.65 -6.16 9.09
C GLN A 166 -6.71 -7.52 8.40
N PHE A 167 -5.54 -8.10 8.14
CA PHE A 167 -5.46 -9.41 7.48
C PHE A 167 -5.01 -10.52 8.42
N GLY A 168 -4.43 -10.19 9.58
CA GLY A 168 -3.89 -11.21 10.48
C GLY A 168 -3.52 -10.73 11.86
N SER A 169 -2.98 -11.66 12.64
CA SER A 169 -2.48 -11.48 13.99
C SER A 169 -1.04 -12.01 14.07
N LEU A 170 -0.19 -11.34 14.84
CA LEU A 170 1.16 -11.79 15.19
C LEU A 170 1.23 -11.94 16.72
N VAL A 171 1.61 -13.13 17.18
CA VAL A 171 1.84 -13.46 18.58
C VAL A 171 3.34 -13.66 18.79
N VAL A 172 3.93 -12.88 19.70
CA VAL A 172 5.34 -12.96 20.08
C VAL A 172 5.44 -13.47 21.50
N CYS A 173 6.08 -14.62 21.71
CA CYS A 173 6.36 -15.19 23.03
C CYS A 173 7.70 -14.69 23.56
N LEU A 174 7.64 -14.04 24.72
CA LEU A 174 8.83 -13.56 25.40
C LEU A 174 9.53 -14.70 26.15
N PRO A 175 10.87 -14.70 26.24
CA PRO A 175 11.60 -15.82 26.82
C PRO A 175 11.43 -15.95 28.35
N CYS A 176 10.34 -16.61 28.75
CA CYS A 176 10.05 -17.02 30.13
C CYS A 176 9.71 -18.53 30.14
N PRO A 177 10.38 -19.35 30.98
CA PRO A 177 10.13 -20.79 31.03
C PRO A 177 8.68 -21.13 31.38
N HIS A 178 8.09 -22.03 30.60
CA HIS A 178 6.74 -22.57 30.83
C HIS A 178 6.59 -23.97 30.20
N GLU A 179 5.64 -24.76 30.70
CA GLU A 179 5.24 -26.04 30.10
C GLU A 179 3.77 -25.99 29.66
N GLY A 180 3.45 -26.68 28.55
CA GLY A 180 2.14 -26.56 27.90
C GLY A 180 1.99 -25.22 27.17
N GLY A 181 0.74 -24.73 27.02
CA GLY A 181 0.52 -23.42 26.41
C GLY A 181 0.72 -23.33 24.89
N GLN A 182 0.69 -24.46 24.18
CA GLN A 182 0.85 -24.47 22.72
C GLN A 182 -0.21 -23.60 22.05
N LEU A 183 0.20 -22.85 21.03
CA LEU A 183 -0.71 -22.10 20.17
C LEU A 183 -1.11 -22.99 18.99
N VAL A 184 -2.39 -23.33 18.91
CA VAL A 184 -2.93 -24.16 17.83
C VAL A 184 -3.71 -23.26 16.88
N VAL A 185 -3.37 -23.27 15.59
CA VAL A 185 -4.02 -22.49 14.54
C VAL A 185 -4.63 -23.42 13.50
N ARG A 186 -5.90 -23.21 13.18
CA ARG A 186 -6.71 -24.04 12.29
C ARG A 186 -7.30 -23.21 11.15
N HIS A 187 -7.20 -23.74 9.94
CA HIS A 187 -7.80 -23.13 8.76
C HIS A 187 -8.09 -24.20 7.71
N GLN A 188 -9.31 -24.21 7.17
CA GLN A 188 -9.75 -25.14 6.10
C GLN A 188 -9.41 -26.62 6.37
N GLY A 189 -9.60 -27.09 7.60
CA GLY A 189 -9.33 -28.47 8.00
C GLY A 189 -7.86 -28.80 8.27
N GLN A 190 -6.96 -27.82 8.17
CA GLN A 190 -5.55 -27.95 8.52
C GLN A 190 -5.28 -27.44 9.94
N VAL A 191 -4.25 -27.98 10.59
CA VAL A 191 -3.85 -27.63 11.95
C VAL A 191 -2.35 -27.42 12.00
N THR A 192 -1.93 -26.24 12.48
CA THR A 192 -0.53 -25.91 12.75
C THR A 192 -0.40 -25.68 14.25
N VAL A 193 0.56 -26.35 14.89
CA VAL A 193 0.84 -26.22 16.32
C VAL A 193 2.18 -25.53 16.50
N PHE A 194 2.18 -24.40 17.19
CA PHE A 194 3.40 -23.71 17.61
C PHE A 194 3.66 -24.04 19.08
N ASP A 195 4.68 -24.86 19.30
CA ASP A 195 5.12 -25.23 20.64
C ASP A 195 6.33 -24.38 21.08
N TRP A 196 6.12 -23.62 22.15
CA TRP A 196 7.11 -22.70 22.73
C TRP A 196 7.48 -23.12 24.16
N SER A 197 7.08 -24.34 24.57
CA SER A 197 7.34 -24.84 25.91
C SER A 197 8.83 -25.14 26.15
N GLY A 198 9.22 -25.16 27.41
CA GLY A 198 10.58 -25.48 27.86
C GLY A 198 11.44 -24.24 28.19
N PRO A 199 12.77 -24.40 28.23
CA PRO A 199 13.70 -23.33 28.61
C PRO A 199 13.82 -22.29 27.48
N ALA A 200 13.12 -21.17 27.64
CA ALA A 200 13.12 -20.11 26.63
C ALA A 200 14.30 -19.15 26.80
N ARG A 201 15.19 -19.09 25.80
CA ARG A 201 16.31 -18.12 25.72
C ARG A 201 16.07 -17.04 24.67
N ASP A 202 15.39 -17.41 23.60
CA ASP A 202 15.16 -16.60 22.43
C ASP A 202 13.67 -16.23 22.32
N VAL A 203 13.37 -15.17 21.57
CA VAL A 203 11.99 -14.76 21.32
C VAL A 203 11.39 -15.67 20.25
N GLN A 204 10.23 -16.26 20.52
CA GLN A 204 9.51 -17.09 19.55
C GLN A 204 8.28 -16.34 19.06
N TRP A 205 7.81 -16.65 17.85
CA TRP A 205 6.67 -15.95 17.29
C TRP A 205 5.88 -16.82 16.29
N ALA A 206 4.61 -16.46 16.12
CA ALA A 206 3.75 -16.99 15.07
C ALA A 206 2.83 -15.89 14.55
N ALA A 207 2.55 -15.92 13.26
CA ALA A 207 1.57 -15.07 12.60
C ALA A 207 0.60 -15.92 11.79
N PHE A 208 -0.65 -15.47 11.67
CA PHE A 208 -1.72 -16.19 10.97
C PHE A 208 -2.82 -15.22 10.52
N TYR A 209 -3.64 -15.64 9.56
CA TYR A 209 -4.75 -14.82 9.06
C TYR A 209 -5.85 -14.60 10.10
N SER A 210 -6.59 -13.50 9.98
CA SER A 210 -7.63 -13.11 10.94
C SER A 210 -8.85 -14.03 10.95
N ASP A 211 -9.07 -14.79 9.87
CA ASP A 211 -10.13 -15.79 9.73
C ASP A 211 -9.71 -17.20 10.21
N CYS A 212 -8.47 -17.35 10.70
CA CYS A 212 -8.03 -18.61 11.30
C CYS A 212 -8.60 -18.78 12.72
N GLU A 213 -9.18 -19.94 12.98
CA GLU A 213 -9.53 -20.36 14.33
C GLU A 213 -8.25 -20.68 15.08
N HIS A 214 -8.12 -20.23 16.33
CA HIS A 214 -6.96 -20.53 17.14
C HIS A 214 -7.31 -20.71 18.62
N GLU A 215 -6.44 -21.42 19.33
CA GLU A 215 -6.54 -21.63 20.78
C GLU A 215 -5.15 -21.67 21.44
N VAL A 216 -5.13 -21.45 22.74
CA VAL A 216 -3.97 -21.65 23.60
C VAL A 216 -4.30 -22.81 24.54
N LEU A 217 -3.54 -23.90 24.42
CA LEU A 217 -3.67 -25.06 25.31
C LEU A 217 -3.29 -24.68 26.75
N GLU A 218 -3.59 -25.58 27.68
CA GLU A 218 -3.37 -25.33 29.10
C GLU A 218 -1.87 -25.20 29.43
N VAL A 219 -1.51 -24.14 30.16
CA VAL A 219 -0.17 -23.96 30.74
C VAL A 219 -0.12 -24.74 32.05
N THR A 220 0.72 -25.77 32.09
CA THR A 220 0.83 -26.69 33.24
C THR A 220 1.94 -26.30 34.20
N SER A 221 2.93 -25.51 33.76
CA SER A 221 4.02 -24.99 34.59
C SER A 221 4.50 -23.62 34.11
N GLY A 222 4.96 -22.76 35.02
CA GLY A 222 5.55 -21.45 34.70
C GLY A 222 4.56 -20.41 34.15
N TYR A 223 5.10 -19.46 33.37
CA TYR A 223 4.37 -18.30 32.86
C TYR A 223 4.63 -18.10 31.37
N ARG A 224 3.58 -18.21 30.56
CA ARG A 224 3.63 -17.90 29.13
C ARG A 224 3.24 -16.43 28.93
N ILE A 225 4.25 -15.60 28.65
CA ILE A 225 4.09 -14.15 28.44
C ILE A 225 4.17 -13.85 26.94
N THR A 226 3.14 -13.23 26.38
CA THR A 226 3.04 -12.95 24.95
C THR A 226 2.64 -11.52 24.64
N LEU A 227 3.12 -11.00 23.52
CA LEU A 227 2.63 -9.78 22.90
C LEU A 227 1.77 -10.15 21.70
N THR A 228 0.61 -9.51 21.56
CA THR A 228 -0.24 -9.65 20.37
C THR A 228 -0.18 -8.37 19.56
N TYR A 229 0.07 -8.49 18.26
CA TYR A 229 0.02 -7.42 17.28
C TYR A 229 -1.09 -7.72 16.27
N ASN A 230 -1.86 -6.70 15.91
CA ASN A 230 -2.77 -6.77 14.76
C ASN A 230 -1.99 -6.38 13.50
N LEU A 231 -2.11 -7.19 12.44
CA LEU A 231 -1.43 -6.98 11.17
C LEU A 231 -2.39 -6.35 10.16
N TYR A 232 -2.00 -5.21 9.61
CA TYR A 232 -2.77 -4.48 8.61
C TYR A 232 -1.99 -4.38 7.30
N ALA A 233 -2.69 -4.60 6.19
CA ALA A 233 -2.17 -4.26 4.88
C ALA A 233 -2.10 -2.74 4.75
N ARG A 234 -0.96 -2.24 4.29
CA ARG A 234 -0.73 -0.82 4.03
C ARG A 234 -0.25 -0.61 2.62
N CYS A 235 -0.61 0.55 2.09
CA CYS A 235 0.00 1.09 0.89
C CYS A 235 1.52 1.20 1.09
N GLY A 236 2.31 0.55 0.24
CA GLY A 236 3.76 0.59 0.27
C GLY A 236 4.33 1.78 -0.50
N LEU A 237 5.66 1.84 -0.60
CA LEU A 237 6.37 2.91 -1.31
C LEU A 237 5.89 3.04 -2.76
N GLY A 238 5.21 4.14 -3.06
CA GLY A 238 4.60 4.39 -4.36
C GLY A 238 3.11 4.69 -4.25
N GLU A 239 2.38 4.01 -3.38
CA GLU A 239 0.93 4.19 -3.24
C GLU A 239 0.54 5.44 -2.40
N ILE A 240 1.52 6.30 -2.11
CA ILE A 240 1.42 7.56 -1.34
C ILE A 240 0.59 8.60 -2.08
N ALA A 241 0.58 8.55 -3.41
CA ALA A 241 -0.17 9.45 -4.27
C ALA A 241 -1.68 9.36 -3.99
N GLY A 242 -2.18 10.18 -3.06
CA GLY A 242 -3.60 10.22 -2.68
C GLY A 242 -3.88 9.98 -1.21
N HIS A 243 -2.94 9.35 -0.49
CA HIS A 243 -3.25 8.60 0.73
C HIS A 243 -2.26 8.86 1.88
N ALA A 244 -1.54 9.98 1.84
CA ALA A 244 -0.49 10.30 2.79
C ALA A 244 -0.98 11.19 3.94
N ASP A 245 -1.61 10.61 4.96
CA ASP A 245 -2.02 11.34 6.17
C ASP A 245 -0.84 12.03 6.89
N ALA A 246 0.39 11.56 6.65
CA ALA A 246 1.61 12.09 7.25
C ALA A 246 2.22 13.30 6.52
N LEU A 247 1.80 13.58 5.27
CA LEU A 247 2.29 14.75 4.52
C LEU A 247 1.32 15.92 4.70
N ASP A 248 1.71 16.92 5.48
CA ASP A 248 1.00 18.20 5.50
C ASP A 248 1.35 19.02 4.25
N VAL A 249 0.56 18.81 3.20
CA VAL A 249 0.72 19.49 1.90
C VAL A 249 0.63 21.02 2.05
N GLN A 250 -0.06 21.54 3.06
CA GLN A 250 -0.26 22.98 3.26
C GLN A 250 1.03 23.70 3.70
N GLN A 251 1.99 22.96 4.29
CA GLN A 251 3.29 23.50 4.69
C GLN A 251 4.29 23.58 3.53
N LEU A 252 3.97 22.98 2.38
CA LEU A 252 4.86 23.00 1.22
C LEU A 252 4.89 24.41 0.62
N PRO A 253 6.06 25.01 0.33
CA PRO A 253 6.15 26.36 -0.22
C PRO A 253 5.32 26.57 -1.50
N LEU A 254 5.26 25.56 -2.36
CA LEU A 254 4.49 25.61 -3.60
C LEU A 254 2.98 25.70 -3.36
N TYR A 255 2.47 25.17 -2.25
CA TYR A 255 1.02 25.12 -1.98
C TYR A 255 0.41 26.52 -1.91
N LYS A 256 1.04 27.42 -1.16
CA LYS A 256 0.56 28.79 -1.01
C LYS A 256 0.50 29.51 -2.35
N GLU A 257 1.59 29.45 -3.12
CA GLU A 257 1.69 30.12 -4.43
C GLU A 257 0.64 29.60 -5.42
N VAL A 258 0.42 28.28 -5.49
CA VAL A 258 -0.60 27.70 -6.37
C VAL A 258 -2.00 28.06 -5.91
N LYS A 259 -2.27 28.01 -4.60
CA LYS A 259 -3.56 28.40 -4.02
C LYS A 259 -3.89 29.86 -4.34
N ASP A 260 -2.94 30.76 -4.11
CA ASP A 260 -3.10 32.19 -4.35
C ASP A 260 -3.28 32.48 -5.84
N ALA A 261 -2.55 31.78 -6.72
CA ALA A 261 -2.71 31.88 -8.17
C ALA A 261 -4.09 31.41 -8.64
N LEU A 262 -4.60 30.27 -8.14
CA LEU A 262 -5.94 29.77 -8.50
C LEU A 262 -7.07 30.73 -8.11
N ALA A 263 -6.86 31.57 -7.08
CA ALA A 263 -7.78 32.60 -6.65
C ALA A 263 -7.77 33.86 -7.53
N GLN A 264 -6.74 34.07 -8.36
CA GLN A 264 -6.66 35.25 -9.24
C GLN A 264 -7.58 35.10 -10.46
N PRO A 265 -8.41 36.12 -10.80
CA PRO A 265 -9.27 36.10 -11.99
C PRO A 265 -8.50 35.97 -13.31
N GLU A 266 -7.31 36.56 -13.39
CA GLU A 266 -6.48 36.60 -14.60
C GLU A 266 -5.75 35.27 -14.83
N PHE A 267 -5.58 34.46 -13.78
CA PHE A 267 -4.86 33.21 -13.87
C PHE A 267 -5.69 32.18 -14.63
N MET A 268 -5.19 31.85 -15.83
CA MET A 268 -5.81 30.91 -16.76
C MET A 268 -7.26 31.30 -17.10
N SER A 269 -7.50 32.59 -17.38
CA SER A 269 -8.82 33.14 -17.76
C SER A 269 -9.35 32.63 -19.11
N GLU A 270 -8.46 32.22 -20.03
CA GLU A 270 -8.80 31.64 -21.34
C GLU A 270 -9.12 30.14 -21.24
N GLY A 271 -10.29 29.79 -20.72
CA GLY A 271 -10.72 28.39 -20.55
C GLY A 271 -11.89 27.94 -21.42
N GLU A 272 -12.33 28.74 -22.40
CA GLU A 272 -13.62 28.52 -23.08
C GLU A 272 -13.66 27.33 -24.07
N SER A 273 -12.54 26.65 -24.35
CA SER A 273 -12.51 25.49 -25.25
C SER A 273 -11.95 24.25 -24.56
N HIS A 274 -12.50 23.08 -24.90
CA HIS A 274 -12.01 21.75 -24.51
C HIS A 274 -10.53 21.48 -24.90
N LEU A 275 -9.93 22.36 -25.71
CA LEU A 275 -8.54 22.31 -26.18
C LEU A 275 -7.61 23.30 -25.45
N SER A 276 -8.11 24.11 -24.50
CA SER A 276 -7.33 25.06 -23.68
C SER A 276 -7.53 24.81 -22.18
N GLY A 277 -6.88 25.61 -21.32
CA GLY A 277 -7.02 25.48 -19.85
C GLY A 277 -6.03 24.55 -19.17
N TYR A 278 -4.95 24.13 -19.84
CA TYR A 278 -3.92 23.28 -19.24
C TYR A 278 -2.65 24.06 -18.90
N LEU A 279 -2.23 23.95 -17.64
CA LEU A 279 -0.89 24.29 -17.21
C LEU A 279 -0.05 23.00 -17.23
N GLY A 280 1.14 23.03 -17.83
CA GLY A 280 2.00 21.87 -17.98
C GLY A 280 3.32 22.03 -17.24
N LYS A 281 3.80 20.95 -16.66
CA LYS A 281 5.18 20.81 -16.15
C LYS A 281 5.81 19.56 -16.76
N TYR A 282 6.89 19.71 -17.51
CA TYR A 282 7.72 18.57 -17.87
C TYR A 282 8.36 17.99 -16.63
N CYS A 283 8.30 16.67 -16.49
CA CYS A 283 8.87 16.01 -15.33
C CYS A 283 10.39 16.22 -15.28
N SER A 284 10.94 16.44 -14.09
CA SER A 284 12.37 16.74 -13.89
C SER A 284 13.25 15.48 -13.83
N HIS A 285 12.64 14.30 -13.75
CA HIS A 285 13.33 13.01 -13.75
C HIS A 285 12.90 12.13 -14.93
N ALA A 286 13.73 11.14 -15.26
CA ALA A 286 13.37 10.11 -16.21
C ALA A 286 12.34 9.15 -15.60
N TYR A 287 11.27 8.89 -16.35
CA TYR A 287 10.25 7.88 -16.04
C TYR A 287 10.08 6.97 -17.23
N ALA A 288 9.87 5.67 -16.98
CA ALA A 288 9.61 4.68 -18.01
C ALA A 288 8.16 4.76 -18.55
N HIS A 289 7.72 5.98 -18.87
CA HIS A 289 6.36 6.31 -19.32
C HIS A 289 5.99 5.68 -20.66
N ALA A 290 7.00 5.28 -21.45
CA ALA A 290 6.87 4.53 -22.69
C ALA A 290 6.99 3.00 -22.46
N THR A 291 6.58 2.46 -21.31
CA THR A 291 6.57 1.02 -21.03
C THR A 291 5.29 0.67 -20.29
N THR A 292 4.83 -0.59 -20.37
CA THR A 292 3.62 -1.01 -19.66
C THR A 292 3.82 -0.97 -18.15
N GLU A 293 4.99 -1.42 -17.68
CA GLU A 293 5.35 -1.49 -16.27
C GLU A 293 5.51 -0.08 -15.68
N GLY A 294 6.26 0.79 -16.38
CA GLY A 294 6.48 2.16 -15.92
C GLY A 294 5.24 3.05 -16.01
N ALA A 295 4.38 2.84 -17.01
CA ALA A 295 3.08 3.52 -17.09
C ALA A 295 2.17 3.14 -15.91
N SER A 296 2.14 1.86 -15.55
CA SER A 296 1.34 1.36 -14.42
C SER A 296 1.85 1.84 -13.06
N ALA A 297 3.14 2.17 -12.97
CA ALA A 297 3.76 2.68 -11.74
C ALA A 297 3.59 4.19 -11.54
N LEU A 298 3.10 4.95 -12.52
CA LEU A 298 2.80 6.38 -12.40
C LEU A 298 1.35 6.59 -11.97
N PRO A 299 1.04 7.60 -11.13
CA PRO A 299 1.92 8.65 -10.58
C PRO A 299 2.70 8.22 -9.33
N ALA A 300 2.53 6.98 -8.87
CA ALA A 300 3.06 6.46 -7.61
C ALA A 300 4.58 6.67 -7.44
N VAL A 301 5.36 6.52 -8.51
CA VAL A 301 6.82 6.62 -8.48
C VAL A 301 7.38 8.00 -8.83
N LEU A 302 6.55 9.06 -8.85
CA LEU A 302 7.02 10.43 -9.06
C LEU A 302 8.08 10.81 -8.01
N LYS A 303 9.10 11.55 -8.44
CA LYS A 303 10.30 11.88 -7.66
C LYS A 303 10.39 13.38 -7.44
N GLY A 304 10.90 13.77 -6.27
CA GLY A 304 11.27 15.15 -5.98
C GLY A 304 10.17 16.16 -6.27
N SER A 305 10.51 17.20 -7.03
CA SER A 305 9.59 18.29 -7.38
C SER A 305 8.39 17.84 -8.22
N ASP A 306 8.48 16.72 -8.94
CA ASP A 306 7.35 16.19 -9.71
C ASP A 306 6.25 15.66 -8.78
N MET A 307 6.62 14.92 -7.74
CA MET A 307 5.67 14.43 -6.74
C MET A 307 5.06 15.60 -5.96
N ILE A 308 5.88 16.57 -5.56
CA ILE A 308 5.40 17.77 -4.83
C ILE A 308 4.38 18.55 -5.69
N ALA A 309 4.65 18.77 -6.97
CA ALA A 309 3.71 19.44 -7.85
C ALA A 309 2.42 18.63 -8.02
N PHE A 310 2.52 17.30 -8.22
CA PHE A 310 1.36 16.42 -8.31
C PHE A 310 0.47 16.51 -7.06
N GLU A 311 1.07 16.38 -5.87
CA GLU A 311 0.36 16.42 -4.58
C GLU A 311 -0.29 17.79 -4.29
N VAL A 312 0.43 18.88 -4.54
CA VAL A 312 -0.07 20.24 -4.29
C VAL A 312 -1.28 20.58 -5.17
N PHE A 313 -1.19 20.34 -6.48
CA PHE A 313 -2.32 20.64 -7.37
C PHE A 313 -3.51 19.74 -7.06
N ARG A 314 -3.28 18.45 -6.79
CA ARG A 314 -4.35 17.52 -6.43
C ARG A 314 -5.03 17.90 -5.11
N SER A 315 -4.28 18.30 -4.08
CA SER A 315 -4.86 18.67 -2.77
C SER A 315 -5.74 19.92 -2.87
N LEU A 316 -5.44 20.81 -3.82
CA LEU A 316 -6.27 21.99 -4.17
C LEU A 316 -7.48 21.64 -5.04
N GLY A 317 -7.72 20.35 -5.32
CA GLY A 317 -8.85 19.87 -6.11
C GLY A 317 -8.68 20.05 -7.63
N VAL A 318 -7.46 20.32 -8.10
CA VAL A 318 -7.14 20.37 -9.53
C VAL A 318 -6.97 18.95 -10.07
N GLU A 319 -7.58 18.67 -11.23
CA GLU A 319 -7.36 17.42 -11.94
C GLU A 319 -5.93 17.41 -12.51
N VAL A 320 -5.14 16.42 -12.10
CA VAL A 320 -3.73 16.25 -12.51
C VAL A 320 -3.58 15.00 -13.37
N LEU A 321 -3.13 15.17 -14.61
CA LEU A 321 -2.89 14.07 -15.55
C LEU A 321 -1.39 13.86 -15.74
N VAL A 322 -0.95 12.61 -15.72
CA VAL A 322 0.42 12.23 -16.15
C VAL A 322 0.34 11.71 -17.58
N ARG A 323 0.96 12.41 -18.53
CA ARG A 323 0.84 12.13 -19.97
C ARG A 323 2.17 12.18 -20.71
N PRO A 324 2.33 11.40 -21.79
CA PRO A 324 3.43 11.61 -22.73
C PRO A 324 3.12 12.82 -23.60
N VAL A 325 4.07 13.73 -23.75
CA VAL A 325 4.00 14.86 -24.68
C VAL A 325 5.03 14.64 -25.77
N LEU A 326 4.57 14.58 -27.02
CA LEU A 326 5.42 14.26 -28.16
C LEU A 326 6.38 15.41 -28.46
N GLU A 327 7.63 15.07 -28.79
CA GLU A 327 8.64 16.00 -29.27
C GLU A 327 8.21 16.56 -30.63
N HIS A 328 8.29 17.89 -30.79
CA HIS A 328 7.96 18.53 -32.04
C HIS A 328 9.03 18.22 -33.11
N ILE A 329 8.65 17.49 -34.15
CA ILE A 329 9.53 17.15 -35.28
C ILE A 329 9.71 18.37 -36.19
N SER A 330 10.76 19.16 -35.98
CA SER A 330 11.05 20.38 -36.77
C SER A 330 11.72 20.12 -38.12
N ASN A 331 12.28 18.93 -38.35
CA ASN A 331 13.20 18.67 -39.47
C ASN A 331 12.54 18.15 -40.76
N ILE A 332 11.21 17.98 -40.77
CA ILE A 332 10.46 17.44 -41.93
C ILE A 332 9.75 18.58 -42.71
N ASP A 333 9.98 19.84 -42.33
CA ASP A 333 9.27 21.01 -42.86
C ASP A 333 9.90 21.56 -44.16
N TYR A 334 9.78 20.80 -45.25
CA TYR A 334 10.06 21.32 -46.59
C TYR A 334 8.84 22.11 -47.10
N GLY A 335 8.74 23.37 -46.69
CA GLY A 335 8.12 24.43 -47.50
C GLY A 335 6.65 24.77 -47.26
N ASN A 336 6.04 24.40 -46.13
CA ASN A 336 4.73 24.93 -45.76
C ASN A 336 4.81 25.61 -44.38
N PRO A 337 4.48 26.90 -44.22
CA PRO A 337 4.48 27.50 -42.89
C PRO A 337 3.57 26.66 -41.99
N LEU A 338 4.15 25.99 -40.98
CA LEU A 338 3.42 25.24 -39.96
C LEU A 338 2.08 25.90 -39.69
N ASP A 339 1.00 25.16 -39.89
CA ASP A 339 -0.36 25.56 -39.57
C ASP A 339 -0.33 26.19 -38.18
N GLU A 340 -0.82 27.42 -38.00
CA GLU A 340 -0.61 28.26 -36.80
C GLU A 340 -0.97 27.52 -35.49
N ILE A 341 -1.90 26.58 -35.60
CA ILE A 341 -2.33 25.65 -34.56
C ILE A 341 -1.20 24.74 -34.07
N LEU A 342 -0.37 24.17 -34.96
CA LEU A 342 0.75 23.28 -34.61
C LEU A 342 1.90 24.02 -33.91
N ARG A 343 2.01 25.35 -34.09
CA ARG A 343 2.99 26.17 -33.35
C ARG A 343 2.55 26.50 -31.93
N THR A 344 1.24 26.46 -31.69
CA THR A 344 0.63 26.93 -30.44
C THR A 344 0.08 25.80 -29.57
N HIS A 345 0.00 24.58 -30.11
CA HIS A 345 -0.53 23.39 -29.45
C HIS A 345 0.48 22.26 -29.44
N HIS A 346 0.29 21.32 -28.50
CA HIS A 346 1.17 20.20 -28.26
C HIS A 346 0.39 18.89 -28.44
N HIS A 347 1.03 17.89 -29.04
CA HIS A 347 0.47 16.56 -29.16
C HIS A 347 0.65 15.82 -27.82
N VAL A 348 -0.43 15.74 -27.04
CA VAL A 348 -0.47 15.06 -25.75
C VAL A 348 -1.08 13.68 -25.96
N GLY A 349 -0.37 12.62 -25.62
CA GLY A 349 -0.91 11.27 -25.69
C GLY A 349 -2.12 11.09 -24.79
N LYS A 350 -3.10 10.30 -25.23
CA LYS A 350 -4.31 10.03 -24.45
C LYS A 350 -4.03 9.19 -23.21
N GLU A 351 -3.02 8.31 -23.28
CA GLU A 351 -2.61 7.40 -22.21
C GLU A 351 -1.08 7.25 -22.19
N LEU A 352 -0.55 6.75 -21.06
CA LEU A 352 0.82 6.27 -20.94
C LEU A 352 0.88 4.82 -21.42
N GLY A 353 2.02 4.35 -21.91
CA GLY A 353 2.14 2.96 -22.32
C GLY A 353 3.25 2.73 -23.34
N LYS A 354 3.38 1.46 -23.76
CA LYS A 354 4.42 1.04 -24.69
C LYS A 354 4.36 1.78 -26.04
N PRO A 355 5.51 1.96 -26.71
CA PRO A 355 5.54 2.58 -28.03
C PRO A 355 4.65 1.86 -29.03
N LEU A 356 4.02 2.63 -29.91
CA LEU A 356 3.27 2.07 -31.03
C LEU A 356 4.22 1.73 -32.18
N LYS A 357 3.93 0.60 -32.84
CA LYS A 357 4.51 0.27 -34.12
C LYS A 357 3.49 0.64 -35.19
N THR A 358 3.80 1.64 -36.01
CA THR A 358 2.92 2.07 -37.09
C THR A 358 3.40 1.44 -38.40
N GLU A 359 2.49 1.18 -39.32
CA GLU A 359 2.82 0.66 -40.66
C GLU A 359 2.73 1.82 -41.67
N ALA A 360 3.84 2.12 -42.34
CA ALA A 360 4.02 2.99 -43.51
C ALA A 360 3.15 4.26 -43.62
N VAL A 361 3.72 5.42 -43.29
CA VAL A 361 3.13 6.71 -43.68
C VAL A 361 3.51 7.01 -45.13
N TRP A 362 2.54 6.88 -46.04
CA TRP A 362 2.68 7.34 -47.43
C TRP A 362 2.37 8.84 -47.50
N GLY A 363 3.33 9.67 -47.92
CA GLY A 363 3.03 11.09 -48.10
C GLY A 363 4.07 11.86 -48.88
N TYR A 364 3.83 12.03 -50.19
CA TYR A 364 4.29 13.23 -50.90
C TYR A 364 3.30 14.37 -50.59
N GLY A 365 3.78 15.48 -50.02
CA GLY A 365 3.03 16.74 -49.92
C GLY A 365 2.96 17.38 -48.53
N ASN A 366 2.28 18.51 -48.48
CA ASN A 366 2.33 19.51 -47.40
C ASN A 366 1.68 19.11 -46.05
N ASN A 367 1.26 17.85 -45.87
CA ASN A 367 0.51 17.36 -44.70
C ASN A 367 1.18 16.17 -43.97
N LEU A 368 2.42 15.82 -44.34
CA LEU A 368 3.12 14.65 -43.80
C LEU A 368 3.18 14.63 -42.26
N LEU A 369 3.48 15.75 -41.62
CA LEU A 369 3.54 15.87 -40.16
C LEU A 369 2.20 15.52 -39.47
N ARG A 370 1.08 16.00 -40.04
CA ARG A 370 -0.26 15.67 -39.50
C ARG A 370 -0.56 14.18 -39.59
N GLN A 371 -0.15 13.54 -40.69
CA GLN A 371 -0.33 12.11 -40.87
C GLN A 371 0.53 11.31 -39.88
N VAL A 372 1.80 11.70 -39.69
CA VAL A 372 2.70 11.05 -38.72
C VAL A 372 2.12 11.12 -37.30
N TYR A 373 1.66 12.29 -36.86
CA TYR A 373 1.06 12.39 -35.52
C TYR A 373 -0.30 11.72 -35.41
N ALA A 374 -1.08 11.60 -36.49
CA ALA A 374 -2.39 10.93 -36.46
C ALA A 374 -2.28 9.42 -36.14
N GLU A 375 -1.14 8.80 -36.43
CA GLU A 375 -0.87 7.39 -36.11
C GLU A 375 -0.75 7.11 -34.60
N TYR A 376 -0.50 8.15 -33.79
CA TYR A 376 -0.41 8.02 -32.35
C TYR A 376 -1.68 8.56 -31.67
N PRO A 377 -2.35 7.83 -30.78
CA PRO A 377 -3.51 8.31 -30.03
C PRO A 377 -3.17 9.51 -29.14
N ASN A 378 -3.31 10.70 -29.71
CA ASN A 378 -3.06 11.97 -29.04
C ASN A 378 -4.25 12.91 -29.18
N THR A 379 -4.18 13.98 -28.40
CA THR A 379 -5.03 15.15 -28.51
C THR A 379 -4.12 16.36 -28.65
N LEU A 380 -4.47 17.26 -29.58
CA LEU A 380 -3.75 18.50 -29.78
C LEU A 380 -4.27 19.54 -28.78
N ILE A 381 -3.47 19.90 -27.78
CA ILE A 381 -3.89 20.74 -26.65
C ILE A 381 -2.99 21.97 -26.53
N LYS A 382 -3.58 23.14 -26.25
CA LYS A 382 -2.83 24.35 -25.90
C LYS A 382 -2.44 24.26 -24.42
N VAL A 383 -1.15 24.03 -24.16
CA VAL A 383 -0.57 23.91 -22.83
C VAL A 383 0.32 25.11 -22.54
N LYS A 384 0.13 25.76 -21.39
CA LYS A 384 1.07 26.78 -20.88
C LYS A 384 2.11 26.09 -20.01
N TRP A 385 3.38 26.13 -20.39
CA TRP A 385 4.45 25.40 -19.71
C TRP A 385 5.13 26.23 -18.63
N VAL A 386 5.40 25.61 -17.47
CA VAL A 386 6.18 26.22 -16.37
C VAL A 386 7.68 25.99 -16.48
N ASN A 387 8.10 25.05 -17.33
CA ASN A 387 9.49 24.71 -17.57
C ASN A 387 9.68 24.14 -18.98
N GLU A 388 10.94 24.08 -19.42
CA GLU A 388 11.35 23.44 -20.66
C GLU A 388 11.63 21.93 -20.47
N PRO A 389 11.46 21.10 -21.50
CA PRO A 389 11.78 19.69 -21.44
C PRO A 389 13.30 19.47 -21.41
N MET A 390 13.74 18.44 -20.67
CA MET A 390 15.14 18.03 -20.64
C MET A 390 15.40 16.96 -21.71
N ASN A 391 16.23 17.24 -22.70
CA ASN A 391 16.49 16.30 -23.81
C ASN A 391 17.04 14.94 -23.35
N ALA A 392 17.74 14.88 -22.22
CA ALA A 392 18.32 13.65 -21.68
C ALA A 392 17.29 12.62 -21.16
N ILE A 393 16.02 12.98 -21.01
CA ILE A 393 14.99 12.13 -20.38
C ILE A 393 13.86 11.73 -21.34
N LYS A 394 14.05 11.93 -22.65
CA LYS A 394 13.06 11.54 -23.67
C LYS A 394 13.01 10.04 -23.88
N SER A 395 11.84 9.52 -24.24
CA SER A 395 11.63 8.11 -24.57
C SER A 395 11.04 7.98 -25.97
N VAL A 396 11.38 6.92 -26.70
CA VAL A 396 10.75 6.64 -28.00
C VAL A 396 9.28 6.33 -27.77
N GLN A 397 8.39 6.97 -28.53
CA GLN A 397 6.94 6.79 -28.40
C GLN A 397 6.34 6.05 -29.59
N PHE A 398 6.86 6.24 -30.80
CA PHE A 398 6.57 5.38 -31.95
C PHE A 398 7.61 5.59 -33.06
N GLY A 399 7.77 4.59 -33.91
CA GLY A 399 8.59 4.68 -35.13
C GLY A 399 7.69 4.73 -36.36
N PHE A 400 8.13 5.43 -37.40
CA PHE A 400 7.44 5.52 -38.69
C PHE A 400 8.44 5.39 -39.84
N ALA A 401 7.98 4.86 -40.97
CA ALA A 401 8.77 4.79 -42.20
C ALA A 401 8.32 5.87 -43.17
N LEU A 402 9.28 6.58 -43.75
CA LEU A 402 9.08 7.54 -44.83
C LEU A 402 9.54 6.90 -46.14
N TYR A 403 8.70 7.02 -47.17
CA TYR A 403 9.01 6.51 -48.51
C TYR A 403 9.14 7.69 -49.47
N GLY A 404 10.39 8.06 -49.78
CA GLY A 404 10.76 9.04 -50.82
C GLY A 404 11.55 8.38 -51.94
N ASN A 405 12.64 9.02 -52.40
CA ASN A 405 13.57 8.41 -53.36
C ASN A 405 14.31 7.19 -52.77
N GLU A 406 14.51 7.18 -51.44
CA GLU A 406 15.02 6.04 -50.66
C GLU A 406 14.16 5.89 -49.39
N PRO A 407 13.94 4.67 -48.87
CA PRO A 407 13.21 4.47 -47.63
C PRO A 407 14.05 4.87 -46.42
N SER A 408 13.50 5.67 -45.51
CA SER A 408 14.10 5.98 -44.21
C SER A 408 13.16 5.62 -43.06
N THR A 409 13.74 5.31 -41.90
CA THR A 409 12.99 5.05 -40.66
C THR A 409 13.33 6.14 -39.65
N GLU A 410 12.30 6.75 -39.09
CA GLU A 410 12.39 7.84 -38.13
C GLU A 410 11.60 7.50 -36.87
N PHE A 411 11.92 8.18 -35.76
CA PHE A 411 11.28 7.96 -34.47
C PHE A 411 10.73 9.26 -33.89
N VAL A 412 9.54 9.18 -33.32
CA VAL A 412 8.97 10.25 -32.50
C VAL A 412 9.24 9.93 -31.04
N TYR A 413 9.84 10.88 -30.33
CA TYR A 413 10.09 10.78 -28.91
C TYR A 413 9.01 11.52 -28.12
N SER A 414 8.92 11.23 -26.83
CA SER A 414 8.07 11.94 -25.89
C SER A 414 8.76 12.23 -24.58
N PHE A 415 8.18 13.19 -23.85
CA PHE A 415 8.53 13.53 -22.49
C PHE A 415 7.36 13.17 -21.57
N CYS A 416 7.66 12.67 -20.37
CA CYS A 416 6.66 12.55 -19.31
C CYS A 416 6.36 13.95 -18.76
N ALA A 417 5.08 14.31 -18.68
CA ALA A 417 4.65 15.60 -18.15
C ALA A 417 3.45 15.47 -17.21
N LEU A 418 3.38 16.40 -16.26
CA LEU A 418 2.19 16.66 -15.46
C LEU A 418 1.38 17.75 -16.17
N LEU A 419 0.09 17.48 -16.38
CA LEU A 419 -0.87 18.43 -16.92
C LEU A 419 -1.92 18.74 -15.85
N PHE A 420 -2.02 19.99 -15.48
CA PHE A 420 -2.96 20.51 -14.50
C PHE A 420 -4.11 21.17 -15.25
N LYS A 421 -5.31 20.59 -15.13
CA LYS A 421 -6.50 21.13 -15.79
C LYS A 421 -7.10 22.24 -14.93
N ILE A 422 -6.90 23.48 -15.35
CA ILE A 422 -7.35 24.67 -14.62
C ILE A 422 -8.69 25.12 -15.20
N MET A 423 -9.76 24.98 -14.43
CA MET A 423 -11.09 25.48 -14.79
C MET A 423 -11.08 27.01 -14.92
N PRO A 424 -11.93 27.62 -15.77
CA PRO A 424 -12.11 29.07 -15.81
C PRO A 424 -12.46 29.66 -14.43
N TYR A 425 -12.10 30.92 -14.20
CA TYR A 425 -12.32 31.57 -12.89
C TYR A 425 -13.79 31.53 -12.43
N SER A 426 -14.74 31.79 -13.33
CA SER A 426 -16.18 31.73 -13.03
C SER A 426 -16.59 30.37 -12.44
N GLU A 427 -16.17 29.28 -13.07
CA GLU A 427 -16.46 27.92 -12.61
C GLU A 427 -15.77 27.60 -11.29
N ARG A 428 -14.53 28.08 -11.07
CA ARG A 428 -13.82 27.91 -9.79
C ARG A 428 -14.57 28.56 -8.63
N VAL A 429 -15.11 29.76 -8.85
CA VAL A 429 -15.89 30.50 -7.85
C VAL A 429 -17.22 29.79 -7.53
N GLU A 430 -17.95 29.34 -8.55
CA GLU A 430 -19.21 28.60 -8.36
C GLU A 430 -19.01 27.30 -7.57
N LEU A 431 -17.94 26.56 -7.87
CA LEU A 431 -17.56 25.34 -7.15
C LEU A 431 -17.17 25.63 -5.69
N ALA A 432 -16.47 26.72 -5.42
CA ALA A 432 -16.13 27.14 -4.06
C ALA A 432 -17.38 27.46 -3.24
N MET A 433 -18.30 28.26 -3.79
CA MET A 433 -19.57 28.60 -3.14
C MET A 433 -20.44 27.36 -2.88
N THR A 434 -20.44 26.39 -3.81
CA THR A 434 -21.17 25.14 -3.64
C THR A 434 -20.57 24.24 -2.55
N LYS A 435 -19.23 24.20 -2.44
CA LYS A 435 -18.54 23.44 -1.38
C LYS A 435 -18.77 24.06 0.00
N GLU A 436 -18.66 25.37 0.13
CA GLU A 436 -18.95 26.09 1.37
C GLU A 436 -20.40 25.92 1.81
N GLY A 437 -21.35 25.95 0.87
CA GLY A 437 -22.76 25.64 1.14
C GLY A 437 -22.98 24.24 1.69
N ARG A 438 -22.34 23.22 1.11
CA ARG A 438 -22.43 21.81 1.58
C ARG A 438 -21.73 21.59 2.92
N GLU A 439 -20.63 22.29 3.19
CA GLU A 439 -19.96 22.24 4.50
C GLU A 439 -20.74 22.95 5.60
N ALA A 440 -21.39 24.08 5.27
CA ALA A 440 -22.30 24.77 6.18
C ALA A 440 -23.53 23.92 6.49
N GLU A 441 -24.07 23.22 5.51
CA GLU A 441 -25.20 22.28 5.67
C GLU A 441 -24.81 21.04 6.49
N ARG A 442 -23.60 20.49 6.30
CA ARG A 442 -23.08 19.41 7.17
C ARG A 442 -22.89 19.87 8.62
N LYS A 443 -22.33 21.06 8.83
CA LYS A 443 -22.14 21.63 10.19
C LYS A 443 -23.48 21.97 10.86
N SER A 444 -24.51 22.35 10.10
CA SER A 444 -25.84 22.59 10.67
C SER A 444 -26.58 21.29 11.02
N ILE A 445 -26.39 20.23 10.25
CA ILE A 445 -26.90 18.88 10.56
C ILE A 445 -26.24 18.31 11.82
N ASP A 446 -24.91 18.44 11.95
CA ASP A 446 -24.18 18.00 13.14
C ASP A 446 -24.52 18.85 14.38
N ALA A 447 -24.78 20.15 14.21
CA ALA A 447 -25.25 21.02 15.30
C ALA A 447 -26.72 20.78 15.69
N GLY A 448 -27.55 20.30 14.77
CA GLY A 448 -28.96 19.97 15.00
C GLY A 448 -29.20 18.64 15.74
N GLN A 449 -28.17 17.79 15.86
CA GLN A 449 -28.23 16.55 16.67
C GLN A 449 -27.85 16.74 18.14
N ILE A 450 -27.50 17.96 18.55
CA ILE A 450 -27.23 18.33 19.95
C ILE A 450 -28.35 19.26 20.44
N GLN A 451 -29.58 18.76 20.51
CA GLN A 451 -30.59 19.30 21.41
C GLN A 451 -31.05 18.16 22.33
N PRO A 452 -30.73 18.21 23.64
CA PRO A 452 -31.31 17.29 24.60
C PRO A 452 -32.75 17.73 24.91
N ASP A 453 -33.69 16.78 24.78
CA ASP A 453 -34.95 16.79 25.53
C ASP A 453 -34.67 16.60 27.04
#